data_AF-J2RLR7-F1
#
_entry.id   AF-J2RLR7-F1
#
_cell.length_a   1.000
_cell.length_b   1.000
_cell.length_c   1.000
_cell.angle_alpha   90.00
_cell.angle_beta   90.00
_cell.angle_gamma   90.00
#
_symmetry.space_group_name_H-M   'P 1'
#
loop_
_entity.id
_entity.type
_entity.pdbx_description
1 polymer ?
#
loop_
_entity_poly.entity_id
_entity_poly.type
_entity_poly.pdbx_seq_one_letter_code
_entity_poly.pdbx_strand_id
1 'polypeptide(L)'
;MAATLRLPVSGGTLQDYTVANTPLAAPERPAGGHAFNRVAFAAAHVVVDPLADNDPWLDRNIDWERTVAFREYLWDLGLGVAEAMDTAQRGMGLDWTGAKELIANVQSAARKRSDALIAYGAGTDHLPPGPDVSIDDVTHAYEEQVAYVEEQGGRIILMASRALAAAAKSPEDYVRVYDRILRQVRQ
;
A
#
# COMPACT_ATOMS: atom_id res chain seq x y z
N MET A 1 20.00 26.37 18.78
CA MET A 1 20.87 26.73 17.64
C MET A 1 20.44 25.89 16.46
N ALA A 2 20.41 26.44 15.24
CA ALA A 2 20.10 25.65 14.05
C ALA A 2 21.18 24.58 13.85
N ALA A 3 20.78 23.36 13.55
CA ALA A 3 21.71 22.27 13.32
C ALA A 3 22.43 22.47 11.97
N THR A 4 23.74 22.24 11.94
CA THR A 4 24.56 22.27 10.72
C THR A 4 25.12 20.88 10.45
N LEU A 5 24.99 20.42 9.21
CA LEU A 5 25.42 19.11 8.72
C LEU A 5 26.35 19.29 7.53
N ARG A 6 27.38 18.44 7.39
CA ARG A 6 28.13 18.35 6.13
C ARG A 6 27.46 17.36 5.20
N LEU A 7 27.01 17.83 4.04
CA LEU A 7 26.33 17.01 3.05
C LEU A 7 27.14 16.94 1.74
N PRO A 8 27.08 15.81 1.02
CA PRO A 8 27.69 15.70 -0.31
C PRO A 8 26.97 16.61 -1.30
N VAL A 9 27.75 17.25 -2.17
CA VAL A 9 27.24 18.03 -3.30
C VAL A 9 27.79 17.48 -4.62
N SER A 10 27.20 17.93 -5.73
CA SER A 10 27.70 17.58 -7.07
C SER A 10 29.20 17.90 -7.18
N GLY A 11 29.96 16.97 -7.77
CA GLY A 11 31.41 17.07 -7.86
C GLY A 11 32.18 16.36 -6.74
N GLY A 12 31.49 15.63 -5.85
CA GLY A 12 32.13 14.77 -4.84
C GLY A 12 32.73 15.52 -3.67
N THR A 13 32.38 16.80 -3.48
CA THR A 13 32.80 17.61 -2.34
C THR A 13 31.74 17.62 -1.25
N LEU A 14 32.12 18.06 -0.04
CA LEU A 14 31.21 18.27 1.07
C LEU A 14 30.98 19.76 1.27
N GLN A 15 29.76 20.14 1.60
CA GLN A 15 29.39 21.51 1.97
C GLN A 15 28.58 21.51 3.27
N ASP A 16 28.79 22.55 4.08
CA ASP A 16 27.96 22.79 5.27
C ASP A 16 26.55 23.22 4.85
N TYR A 17 25.56 22.50 5.35
CA TYR A 17 24.14 22.80 5.24
C TYR A 17 23.59 23.10 6.64
N THR A 18 23.09 24.31 6.83
CA THR A 18 22.40 24.69 8.07
C THR A 18 20.90 24.55 7.84
N VAL A 19 20.23 23.79 8.71
CA VAL A 19 18.78 23.57 8.62
C VAL A 19 18.06 24.91 8.77
N ALA A 20 17.39 25.33 7.70
CA ALA A 20 16.71 26.63 7.64
C ALA A 20 15.24 26.56 8.05
N ASN A 21 14.64 25.36 8.04
CA ASN A 21 13.21 25.19 8.24
C ASN A 21 12.88 24.90 9.71
N THR A 22 11.82 25.52 10.20
CA THR A 22 11.22 25.14 11.49
C THR A 22 10.31 23.94 11.26
N PRO A 23 10.45 22.84 12.01
CA PRO A 23 9.52 21.71 11.91
C PRO A 23 8.08 22.15 12.14
N LEU A 24 7.14 21.51 11.45
CA LEU A 24 5.74 21.63 11.83
C LEU A 24 5.55 21.11 13.25
N ALA A 25 4.59 21.69 13.98
CA ALA A 25 4.22 21.19 15.30
C ALA A 25 3.85 19.70 15.20
N ALA A 26 4.15 18.95 16.26
CA ALA A 26 3.72 17.56 16.34
C ALA A 26 2.20 17.50 16.16
N PRO A 27 1.70 16.51 15.41
CA PRO A 27 0.29 16.39 15.20
C PRO A 27 -0.43 16.10 16.51
N GLU A 28 -1.44 16.91 16.82
CA GLU A 28 -2.34 16.65 17.93
C GLU A 28 -3.60 15.95 17.41
N ARG A 29 -4.11 14.99 18.19
CA ARG A 29 -5.41 14.36 17.93
C ARG A 29 -6.49 15.21 18.61
N PRO A 30 -7.31 16.00 17.86
CA PRO A 30 -8.31 16.84 18.48
C PRO A 30 -9.37 15.99 19.17
N ALA A 31 -9.89 16.43 20.32
CA ALA A 31 -10.93 15.70 21.06
C ALA A 31 -12.21 15.44 20.23
N GLY A 32 -12.49 16.27 19.22
CA GLY A 32 -13.61 16.12 18.28
C GLY A 32 -13.28 15.34 17.00
N GLY A 33 -12.07 14.78 16.88
CA GLY A 33 -11.57 14.19 15.65
C GLY A 33 -11.07 15.22 14.64
N HIS A 34 -10.54 14.73 13.52
CA HIS A 34 -10.04 15.57 12.43
C HIS A 34 -11.17 15.97 11.49
N ALA A 35 -11.22 17.25 11.12
CA ALA A 35 -12.22 17.78 10.18
C ALA A 35 -11.52 18.33 8.93
N PHE A 36 -11.54 17.54 7.86
CA PHE A 36 -10.97 17.93 6.57
C PHE A 36 -12.09 18.21 5.55
N ASN A 37 -11.85 19.15 4.64
CA ASN A 37 -12.72 19.38 3.48
C ASN A 37 -12.34 18.48 2.28
N ARG A 38 -11.51 17.45 2.51
CA ARG A 38 -11.03 16.47 1.53
C ARG A 38 -10.95 15.09 2.20
N VAL A 39 -11.13 14.04 1.41
CA VAL A 39 -10.76 12.68 1.81
C VAL A 39 -9.33 12.44 1.35
N ALA A 40 -8.41 12.30 2.29
CA ALA A 40 -6.98 12.12 2.01
C ALA A 40 -6.52 10.75 2.48
N PHE A 41 -5.91 9.99 1.58
CA PHE A 41 -5.26 8.72 1.89
C PHE A 41 -3.75 8.86 1.77
N ALA A 42 -3.02 8.26 2.69
CA ALA A 42 -1.60 7.98 2.54
C ALA A 42 -1.43 6.53 2.09
N ALA A 43 -0.76 6.33 0.95
CA ALA A 43 -0.24 5.01 0.59
C ALA A 43 0.93 4.70 1.53
N ALA A 44 0.78 3.69 2.39
CA ALA A 44 1.73 3.43 3.45
C ALA A 44 2.87 2.50 2.99
N HIS A 45 4.08 2.78 3.44
CA HIS A 45 5.25 1.92 3.23
C HIS A 45 5.25 0.75 4.22
N VAL A 46 6.14 -0.22 4.04
CA VAL A 46 6.37 -1.32 4.99
C VAL A 46 7.73 -1.12 5.67
N VAL A 47 7.83 -1.51 6.94
CA VAL A 47 9.10 -1.50 7.67
C VAL A 47 9.65 -2.92 7.69
N VAL A 48 10.91 -3.09 7.29
CA VAL A 48 11.61 -4.37 7.36
C VAL A 48 12.27 -4.54 8.73
N ASP A 49 12.43 -5.78 9.18
CA ASP A 49 13.29 -6.15 10.30
C ASP A 49 14.75 -6.18 9.82
N PRO A 50 15.58 -5.19 10.20
CA PRO A 50 16.96 -5.11 9.73
C PRO A 50 17.89 -6.13 10.41
N LEU A 51 17.41 -6.86 11.41
CA LEU A 51 18.17 -7.86 12.17
C LEU A 51 17.81 -9.30 11.78
N ALA A 52 16.84 -9.48 10.87
CA ALA A 52 16.46 -10.79 10.39
C ALA A 52 17.62 -11.47 9.63
N ASP A 53 17.80 -12.77 9.89
CA ASP A 53 18.77 -13.61 9.18
C ASP A 53 18.09 -14.20 7.92
N ASN A 54 18.01 -13.38 6.87
CA ASN A 54 17.30 -13.70 5.65
C ASN A 54 18.02 -13.17 4.40
N ASP A 55 17.64 -13.65 3.23
CA ASP A 55 18.04 -13.04 1.97
C ASP A 55 17.18 -11.79 1.72
N PRO A 56 17.75 -10.57 1.73
CA PRO A 56 16.98 -9.33 1.61
C PRO A 56 16.37 -9.11 0.22
N TRP A 57 16.72 -9.93 -0.78
CA TRP A 57 16.19 -9.84 -2.14
C TRP A 57 15.09 -10.86 -2.42
N LEU A 58 15.07 -11.97 -1.68
CA LEU A 58 14.14 -13.08 -1.90
C LEU A 58 13.11 -13.23 -0.78
N ASP A 59 13.53 -13.01 0.46
CA ASP A 59 12.71 -13.25 1.64
C ASP A 59 11.99 -11.99 2.12
N ARG A 60 10.85 -12.20 2.76
CA ARG A 60 10.06 -11.15 3.39
C ARG A 60 10.30 -11.13 4.89
N ASN A 61 10.83 -10.02 5.40
CA ASN A 61 11.12 -9.79 6.81
C ASN A 61 10.41 -8.53 7.30
N ILE A 62 9.08 -8.55 7.41
CA ILE A 62 8.31 -7.37 7.84
C ILE A 62 8.39 -7.24 9.37
N ASP A 63 8.80 -6.06 9.85
CA ASP A 63 8.59 -5.66 11.25
C ASP A 63 7.13 -5.23 11.41
N TRP A 64 6.31 -6.14 11.95
CA TRP A 64 4.87 -5.92 12.11
C TRP A 64 4.54 -4.82 13.12
N GLU A 65 5.30 -4.72 14.21
CA GLU A 65 5.07 -3.71 15.24
C GLU A 65 5.25 -2.32 14.64
N ARG A 66 6.36 -2.09 13.96
CA ARG A 66 6.67 -0.79 13.34
C ARG A 66 5.77 -0.49 12.15
N THR A 67 5.47 -1.50 11.34
CA THR A 67 4.57 -1.37 10.19
C THR A 67 3.18 -0.95 10.63
N VAL A 68 2.60 -1.58 11.66
CA VAL A 68 1.27 -1.23 12.20
C VAL A 68 1.30 0.11 12.93
N ALA A 69 2.33 0.38 13.74
CA ALA A 69 2.47 1.66 14.45
C ALA A 69 2.47 2.86 13.48
N PHE A 70 3.02 2.70 12.27
CA PHE A 70 2.96 3.75 11.26
C PHE A 70 1.53 3.99 10.74
N ARG A 71 0.68 2.96 10.63
CA ARG A 71 -0.75 3.14 10.28
C ARG A 71 -1.51 3.83 11.39
N GLU A 72 -1.24 3.46 12.64
CA GLU A 72 -1.81 4.15 13.80
C GLU A 72 -1.44 5.64 13.82
N TYR A 73 -0.17 5.96 13.53
CA TYR A 73 0.27 7.34 13.36
C TYR A 73 -0.51 8.08 12.26
N LEU A 74 -0.70 7.46 11.09
CA LEU A 74 -1.49 8.07 10.00
C LEU A 74 -2.96 8.30 10.40
N TRP A 75 -3.59 7.37 11.12
CA TRP A 75 -4.94 7.58 11.65
C TRP A 75 -5.00 8.64 12.74
N ASP A 76 -3.96 8.77 13.57
CA ASP A 76 -3.85 9.84 14.55
C ASP A 76 -3.66 11.22 13.89
N LEU A 77 -3.15 11.27 12.65
CA LEU A 77 -3.20 12.46 11.77
C LEU A 77 -4.58 12.71 11.13
N GLY A 78 -5.51 11.77 11.26
CA GLY A 78 -6.82 11.80 10.59
C GLY A 78 -6.79 11.37 9.13
N LEU A 79 -5.66 10.88 8.62
CA LEU A 79 -5.53 10.42 7.25
C LEU A 79 -6.12 9.01 7.11
N GLY A 80 -6.68 8.72 5.94
CA GLY A 80 -6.95 7.35 5.54
C GLY A 80 -5.66 6.62 5.16
N VAL A 81 -5.69 5.29 5.24
CA VAL A 81 -4.58 4.43 4.81
C VAL A 81 -4.97 3.68 3.54
N ALA A 82 -4.14 3.81 2.50
CA ALA A 82 -4.23 3.00 1.29
C ALA A 82 -3.18 1.88 1.40
N GLU A 83 -3.64 0.68 1.70
CA GLU A 83 -2.82 -0.42 2.19
C GLU A 83 -2.47 -1.43 1.08
N ALA A 84 -1.31 -2.09 1.22
CA ALA A 84 -0.79 -3.06 0.25
C ALA A 84 -0.74 -2.51 -1.20
N MET A 85 -0.45 -1.21 -1.33
CA MET A 85 -0.31 -0.46 -2.58
C MET A 85 1.14 -0.41 -3.07
N ASP A 86 1.41 0.27 -4.19
CA ASP A 86 2.75 0.43 -4.78
C ASP A 86 3.81 0.93 -3.78
N THR A 87 3.47 1.88 -2.89
CA THR A 87 4.38 2.38 -1.83
C THR A 87 4.77 1.31 -0.80
N ALA A 88 3.95 0.27 -0.64
CA ALA A 88 4.28 -0.92 0.15
C ALA A 88 5.15 -1.92 -0.64
N GLN A 89 5.66 -1.52 -1.81
CA GLN A 89 6.45 -2.33 -2.75
C GLN A 89 5.68 -3.50 -3.37
N ARG A 90 4.36 -3.36 -3.52
CA ARG A 90 3.49 -4.39 -4.08
C ARG A 90 3.89 -4.75 -5.51
N GLY A 91 4.19 -6.03 -5.76
CA GLY A 91 4.64 -6.53 -7.07
C GLY A 91 6.12 -6.23 -7.40
N MET A 92 6.86 -5.60 -6.49
CA MET A 92 8.29 -5.29 -6.61
C MET A 92 9.03 -5.47 -5.27
N GLY A 93 8.77 -6.60 -4.60
CA GLY A 93 9.35 -6.97 -3.30
C GLY A 93 8.30 -7.56 -2.36
N LEU A 94 7.10 -6.96 -2.32
CA LEU A 94 5.96 -7.52 -1.60
C LEU A 94 5.08 -8.32 -2.58
N ASP A 95 5.12 -9.64 -2.46
CA ASP A 95 4.29 -10.56 -3.25
C ASP A 95 2.86 -10.66 -2.70
N TRP A 96 1.98 -11.37 -3.43
CA TRP A 96 0.59 -11.53 -3.00
C TRP A 96 0.48 -12.21 -1.63
N THR A 97 1.31 -13.22 -1.35
CA THR A 97 1.29 -13.89 -0.05
C THR A 97 1.60 -12.91 1.08
N GLY A 98 2.55 -12.00 0.89
CA GLY A 98 2.93 -10.99 1.87
C GLY A 98 1.89 -9.90 2.01
N ALA A 99 1.28 -9.51 0.89
CA ALA A 99 0.17 -8.59 0.92
C ALA A 99 -1.03 -9.16 1.69
N LYS A 100 -1.33 -10.46 1.58
CA LYS A 100 -2.39 -11.11 2.40
C LYS A 100 -2.10 -10.96 3.89
N GLU A 101 -0.89 -11.26 4.32
CA GLU A 101 -0.48 -11.10 5.72
C GLU A 101 -0.55 -9.64 6.18
N LEU A 102 -0.09 -8.71 5.34
CA LEU A 102 -0.16 -7.28 5.64
C LEU A 102 -1.61 -6.80 5.78
N ILE A 103 -2.48 -7.18 4.85
CA ILE A 103 -3.92 -6.88 4.89
C ILE A 103 -4.53 -7.42 6.19
N ALA A 104 -4.28 -8.67 6.54
CA ALA A 104 -4.84 -9.29 7.74
C ALA A 104 -4.37 -8.59 9.04
N ASN A 105 -3.06 -8.31 9.15
CA ASN A 105 -2.49 -7.65 10.33
C ASN A 105 -3.01 -6.21 10.48
N VAL A 106 -2.98 -5.42 9.40
CA VAL A 106 -3.44 -4.02 9.44
C VAL A 106 -4.95 -3.93 9.64
N GLN A 107 -5.73 -4.83 9.03
CA GLN A 107 -7.18 -4.87 9.24
C GLN A 107 -7.53 -5.20 10.70
N SER A 108 -6.78 -6.10 11.33
CA SER A 108 -6.93 -6.39 12.77
C SER A 108 -6.68 -5.15 13.64
N ALA A 109 -5.69 -4.33 13.29
CA ALA A 109 -5.45 -3.05 13.96
C ALA A 109 -6.55 -2.04 13.69
N ALA A 110 -6.97 -1.88 12.43
CA ALA A 110 -8.03 -0.95 12.02
C ALA A 110 -9.35 -1.22 12.75
N ARG A 111 -9.75 -2.49 12.92
CA ARG A 111 -10.97 -2.88 13.65
C ARG A 111 -11.00 -2.45 15.12
N LYS A 112 -9.85 -2.16 15.73
CA LYS A 112 -9.76 -1.67 17.11
C LYS A 112 -10.02 -0.17 17.23
N ARG A 113 -10.20 0.52 16.10
CA ARG A 113 -10.38 1.97 16.02
C ARG A 113 -11.71 2.32 15.36
N SER A 114 -12.40 3.29 15.93
CA SER A 114 -13.63 3.84 15.33
C SER A 114 -13.35 4.87 14.23
N ASP A 115 -12.11 5.38 14.14
CA ASP A 115 -11.68 6.44 13.23
C ASP A 115 -10.70 5.95 12.14
N ALA A 116 -10.49 4.64 12.02
CA ALA A 116 -9.62 4.08 11.00
C ALA A 116 -10.31 4.04 9.63
N LEU A 117 -10.01 5.02 8.79
CA LEU A 117 -10.32 4.97 7.36
C LEU A 117 -9.24 4.16 6.63
N ILE A 118 -9.62 3.07 5.97
CA ILE A 118 -8.67 2.20 5.25
C ILE A 118 -9.31 1.53 4.03
N ALA A 119 -8.51 1.34 2.99
CA ALA A 119 -8.83 0.52 1.81
C ALA A 119 -7.57 -0.20 1.32
N TYR A 120 -7.72 -1.31 0.60
CA TYR A 120 -6.65 -2.26 0.29
C TYR A 120 -6.51 -2.51 -1.20
N GLY A 121 -5.28 -2.54 -1.69
CA GLY A 121 -4.96 -2.89 -3.07
C GLY A 121 -5.30 -4.33 -3.43
N ALA A 122 -6.20 -4.51 -4.41
CA ALA A 122 -6.51 -5.79 -5.04
C ALA A 122 -6.21 -5.72 -6.54
N GLY A 123 -5.40 -6.65 -7.04
CA GLY A 123 -4.93 -6.71 -8.41
C GLY A 123 -4.79 -8.16 -8.89
N THR A 124 -3.73 -8.43 -9.65
CA THR A 124 -3.45 -9.78 -10.20
C THR A 124 -1.97 -10.14 -10.10
N ASP A 125 -1.27 -9.64 -9.08
CA ASP A 125 0.20 -9.73 -8.98
C ASP A 125 0.72 -11.16 -8.72
N HIS A 126 -0.15 -12.09 -8.34
CA HIS A 126 0.17 -13.52 -8.26
C HIS A 126 0.08 -14.25 -9.61
N LEU A 127 -0.49 -13.62 -10.65
CA LEU A 127 -0.59 -14.16 -11.99
C LEU A 127 0.54 -13.58 -12.86
N PRO A 128 1.61 -14.34 -13.16
CA PRO A 128 2.68 -13.86 -14.02
C PRO A 128 2.16 -13.63 -15.44
N PRO A 129 2.52 -12.51 -16.11
CA PRO A 129 2.19 -12.31 -17.52
C PRO A 129 2.83 -13.38 -18.41
N GLY A 130 2.10 -13.90 -19.39
CA GLY A 130 2.59 -14.92 -20.31
C GLY A 130 1.73 -15.07 -21.56
N PRO A 131 2.24 -15.74 -22.61
CA PRO A 131 1.55 -15.87 -23.91
C PRO A 131 0.26 -16.70 -23.82
N ASP A 132 0.17 -17.59 -22.83
CA ASP A 132 -0.97 -18.49 -22.62
C ASP A 132 -1.99 -17.95 -21.61
N VAL A 133 -1.76 -16.76 -21.05
CA VAL A 133 -2.69 -16.13 -20.09
C VAL A 133 -3.92 -15.61 -20.83
N SER A 134 -5.09 -16.08 -20.44
CA SER A 134 -6.36 -15.65 -21.00
C SER A 134 -7.00 -14.50 -20.21
N ILE A 135 -8.00 -13.85 -20.81
CA ILE A 135 -8.83 -12.84 -20.13
C ILE A 135 -9.59 -13.43 -18.94
N ASP A 136 -9.98 -14.71 -19.03
CA ASP A 136 -10.68 -15.37 -17.94
C ASP A 136 -9.72 -15.68 -16.77
N ASP A 137 -8.44 -16.03 -17.03
CA ASP A 137 -7.42 -16.18 -15.97
C ASP A 137 -7.18 -14.88 -15.20
N VAL A 138 -7.09 -13.76 -15.93
CA VAL A 138 -6.98 -12.42 -15.33
C VAL A 138 -8.20 -12.09 -14.46
N THR A 139 -9.38 -12.42 -14.96
CA THR A 139 -10.64 -12.19 -14.22
C THR A 139 -10.66 -12.99 -12.93
N HIS A 140 -10.33 -14.28 -12.98
CA HIS A 140 -10.24 -15.13 -11.78
C HIS A 140 -9.18 -14.62 -10.79
N ALA A 141 -8.04 -14.11 -11.27
CA ALA A 141 -7.02 -13.53 -10.40
C ALA A 141 -7.54 -12.30 -9.65
N TYR A 142 -8.31 -11.41 -10.31
CA TYR A 142 -8.97 -10.31 -9.60
C TYR A 142 -10.00 -10.81 -8.59
N GLU A 143 -10.86 -11.76 -8.99
CA GLU A 143 -11.89 -12.34 -8.11
C GLU A 143 -11.25 -12.94 -6.84
N GLU A 144 -10.10 -13.61 -6.93
CA GLU A 144 -9.36 -14.13 -5.77
C GLU A 144 -8.95 -13.03 -4.79
N GLN A 145 -8.27 -11.98 -5.28
CA GLN A 145 -7.76 -10.94 -4.39
C GLN A 145 -8.89 -10.09 -3.80
N VAL A 146 -9.89 -9.77 -4.62
CA VAL A 146 -11.08 -9.04 -4.18
C VAL A 146 -11.80 -9.82 -3.09
N ALA A 147 -12.06 -11.11 -3.31
CA ALA A 147 -12.72 -11.97 -2.33
C ALA A 147 -11.94 -12.00 -1.01
N TYR A 148 -10.61 -12.16 -1.06
CA TYR A 148 -9.79 -12.16 0.15
C TYR A 148 -9.90 -10.86 0.95
N VAL A 149 -9.81 -9.69 0.30
CA VAL A 149 -9.94 -8.40 0.99
C VAL A 149 -11.35 -8.25 1.58
N GLU A 150 -12.40 -8.63 0.85
CA GLU A 150 -13.78 -8.55 1.34
C GLU A 150 -14.05 -9.51 2.50
N GLU A 151 -13.46 -10.71 2.51
CA GLU A 151 -13.52 -11.66 3.63
C GLU A 151 -12.90 -11.07 4.90
N GLN A 152 -11.83 -10.28 4.75
CA GLN A 152 -11.26 -9.49 5.85
C GLN A 152 -12.14 -8.28 6.23
N GLY A 153 -13.24 -8.02 5.51
CA GLY A 153 -14.12 -6.87 5.71
C GLY A 153 -13.48 -5.55 5.26
N GLY A 154 -12.50 -5.61 4.36
CA GLY A 154 -11.83 -4.44 3.79
C GLY A 154 -12.63 -3.79 2.66
N ARG A 155 -12.26 -2.55 2.33
CA ARG A 155 -12.70 -1.86 1.12
C ARG A 155 -11.64 -2.02 0.03
N ILE A 156 -12.05 -2.17 -1.22
CA ILE A 156 -11.13 -2.41 -2.35
C ILE A 156 -10.57 -1.10 -2.90
N ILE A 157 -9.28 -1.12 -3.22
CA ILE A 157 -8.66 -0.28 -4.25
C ILE A 157 -8.31 -1.21 -5.41
N LEU A 158 -9.03 -1.08 -6.52
CA LEU A 158 -8.80 -1.93 -7.69
C LEU A 158 -7.54 -1.47 -8.43
N MET A 159 -6.47 -2.25 -8.30
CA MET A 159 -5.17 -1.98 -8.90
C MET A 159 -5.15 -2.42 -10.38
N ALA A 160 -4.24 -1.84 -11.17
CA ALA A 160 -4.01 -2.30 -12.54
C ALA A 160 -3.38 -3.70 -12.59
N SER A 161 -3.63 -4.42 -13.68
CA SER A 161 -3.12 -5.78 -13.91
C SER A 161 -2.03 -5.81 -14.98
N ARG A 162 -0.85 -6.34 -14.61
CA ARG A 162 0.25 -6.59 -15.56
C ARG A 162 -0.10 -7.71 -16.55
N ALA A 163 -0.82 -8.73 -16.09
CA ALA A 163 -1.29 -9.84 -16.90
C ALA A 163 -2.33 -9.38 -17.93
N LEU A 164 -3.29 -8.53 -17.54
CA LEU A 164 -4.25 -7.92 -18.45
C LEU A 164 -3.57 -7.07 -19.52
N ALA A 165 -2.60 -6.24 -19.11
CA ALA A 165 -1.86 -5.39 -20.02
C ALA A 165 -1.12 -6.18 -21.11
N ALA A 166 -0.69 -7.41 -20.81
CA ALA A 166 -0.04 -8.31 -21.76
C ALA A 166 -1.03 -9.13 -22.59
N ALA A 167 -2.14 -9.57 -22.01
CA ALA A 167 -3.09 -10.49 -22.64
C ALA A 167 -4.14 -9.79 -23.51
N ALA A 168 -4.53 -8.55 -23.19
CA ALA A 168 -5.57 -7.82 -23.90
C ALA A 168 -5.17 -7.53 -25.36
N LYS A 169 -6.08 -7.82 -26.28
CA LYS A 169 -5.91 -7.61 -27.73
C LYS A 169 -6.69 -6.41 -28.24
N SER A 170 -7.65 -5.92 -27.44
CA SER A 170 -8.42 -4.73 -27.77
C SER A 170 -8.95 -4.01 -26.52
N PRO A 171 -9.43 -2.76 -26.64
CA PRO A 171 -10.07 -2.05 -25.52
C PRO A 171 -11.26 -2.80 -24.91
N GLU A 172 -11.98 -3.60 -25.70
CA GLU A 172 -13.15 -4.37 -25.26
C GLU A 172 -12.78 -5.44 -24.22
N ASP A 173 -11.55 -5.97 -24.26
CA ASP A 173 -11.08 -6.92 -23.25
C ASP A 173 -10.99 -6.27 -21.86
N TYR A 174 -10.52 -5.02 -21.79
CA TYR A 174 -10.52 -4.25 -20.54
C TYR A 174 -11.94 -4.01 -20.05
N VAL A 175 -12.84 -3.61 -20.95
CA VAL A 175 -14.26 -3.40 -20.60
C VAL A 175 -14.87 -4.68 -20.04
N ARG A 176 -14.62 -5.84 -20.67
CA ARG A 176 -15.13 -7.14 -20.21
C ARG A 176 -14.65 -7.47 -18.80
N VAL A 177 -13.35 -7.31 -18.51
CA VAL A 177 -12.80 -7.60 -17.18
C VAL A 177 -13.36 -6.63 -16.15
N TYR A 178 -13.26 -5.33 -16.38
CA TYR A 178 -13.69 -4.34 -15.40
C TYR A 178 -15.21 -4.34 -15.19
N ASP A 179 -16.03 -4.55 -16.22
CA ASP A 179 -17.49 -4.70 -16.06
C ASP A 179 -17.83 -5.87 -15.15
N ARG A 180 -17.16 -7.01 -15.33
CA ARG A 180 -17.38 -8.20 -14.50
C ARG A 180 -16.98 -7.97 -13.05
N ILE A 181 -15.79 -7.43 -12.80
CA ILE A 181 -15.30 -7.20 -11.42
C ILE A 181 -16.14 -6.12 -10.71
N LEU A 182 -16.40 -4.99 -11.37
CA LEU A 182 -17.14 -3.87 -10.76
C LEU A 182 -18.61 -4.19 -10.45
N ARG A 183 -19.21 -5.19 -11.13
CA ARG A 183 -20.56 -5.67 -10.78
C ARG A 183 -20.60 -6.56 -9.54
N GLN A 184 -19.47 -7.15 -9.14
CA GLN A 184 -19.40 -8.12 -8.05
C GLN A 184 -18.91 -7.51 -6.73
N VAL A 185 -18.07 -6.47 -6.78
CA VAL A 185 -17.52 -5.81 -5.58
C VAL A 185 -18.62 -5.24 -4.68
N ARG A 186 -18.43 -5.35 -3.37
CA ARG A 186 -19.35 -4.85 -2.34
C ARG A 186 -19.09 -3.39 -1.98
N GLN A 187 -17.82 -2.95 -1.98
CA GLN A 187 -17.41 -1.59 -1.58
C GLN A 187 -15.99 -1.22 -2.00
#